data_AF-A0AAU7Z5Y3-F1
#
_entry.id   AF-A0AAU7Z5Y3-F1
#
_cell.length_a   1.000
_cell.length_b   1.000
_cell.length_c   1.000
_cell.angle_alpha   90.00
_cell.angle_beta   90.00
_cell.angle_gamma   90.00
#
_symmetry.space_group_name_H-M   'P 1'
#
loop_
_entity.id
_entity.type
_entity.pdbx_description
1 polymer ?
#
loop_
_entity_poly.entity_id
_entity_poly.type
_entity_poly.pdbx_seq_one_letter_code
_entity_poly.pdbx_strand_id
1 'polypeptide(L)'
;MLKSELKAGNEYAFREKRVAGDPLARIRLIEHIRGNKWKAQWIDTHPGLVDYVTTAQILVPWKEHKLFLQEETDFARLREYNSIHGYEGSSPVSEALQQVFESVGEGISYDRGILRTTRDWLNRLRTRCQLPEYTLKWPAFAGRDGVLHLPHDQAAELARSFCMVEPAPVLIAIEATERNWSMDVARPGHEYLIPLLNQYRASWAIIRQWCGSDAAVAERDKRIEILERLVWDAIYALQKAGLDSEAARLRRTIESR
;
A
#
# COMPACT_ATOMS: atom_id res chain seq x y z
N MET A 1 13.64 -10.83 -15.47
CA MET A 1 14.08 -11.25 -16.81
C MET A 1 13.26 -12.44 -17.24
N LEU A 2 12.53 -12.30 -18.34
CA LEU A 2 11.72 -13.38 -18.92
C LEU A 2 12.61 -14.27 -19.79
N LYS A 3 12.24 -15.55 -19.93
CA LYS A 3 12.96 -16.51 -20.79
C LYS A 3 13.12 -16.01 -22.23
N SER A 4 12.14 -15.26 -22.74
CA SER A 4 12.12 -14.67 -24.08
C SER A 4 13.17 -13.59 -24.32
N GLU A 5 13.75 -13.02 -23.26
CA GLU A 5 14.75 -11.95 -23.35
C GLU A 5 16.19 -12.48 -23.42
N LEU A 6 16.38 -13.77 -23.11
CA LEU A 6 17.69 -14.42 -23.13
C LEU A 6 18.09 -14.79 -24.56
N LYS A 7 19.30 -14.40 -24.95
CA LYS A 7 19.85 -14.68 -26.28
C LYS A 7 21.17 -15.44 -26.15
N ALA A 8 21.30 -16.49 -26.95
CA ALA A 8 22.58 -17.16 -27.17
C ALA A 8 23.63 -16.17 -27.72
N GLY A 9 24.89 -16.38 -27.37
CA GLY A 9 26.03 -15.52 -27.69
C GLY A 9 26.24 -14.35 -26.73
N ASN A 10 25.21 -13.95 -25.96
CA ASN A 10 25.31 -12.83 -25.04
C ASN A 10 25.82 -13.21 -23.66
N GLU A 11 26.36 -12.22 -22.96
CA GLU A 11 26.92 -12.35 -21.61
C GLU A 11 25.94 -11.85 -20.57
N TYR A 12 25.85 -12.58 -19.46
CA TYR A 12 24.90 -12.32 -18.39
C TYR A 12 25.58 -12.46 -17.02
N ALA A 13 25.02 -11.75 -16.04
CA ALA A 13 25.32 -11.94 -14.64
C ALA A 13 24.55 -13.16 -14.10
N PHE A 14 25.26 -13.99 -13.34
CA PHE A 14 24.79 -15.25 -12.80
C PHE A 14 25.01 -15.33 -11.28
N ARG A 15 24.06 -15.97 -10.58
CA ARG A 15 24.27 -16.48 -9.22
C ARG A 15 23.71 -17.88 -9.08
N GLU A 16 24.46 -18.74 -8.42
CA GLU A 16 24.03 -20.12 -8.15
C GLU A 16 22.76 -20.15 -7.27
N LYS A 17 22.72 -19.31 -6.24
CA LYS A 17 21.55 -19.03 -5.42
C LYS A 17 21.11 -17.58 -5.63
N ARG A 18 19.80 -17.33 -5.73
CA ARG A 18 19.23 -15.98 -5.79
C ARG A 18 19.21 -15.31 -4.41
N VAL A 19 20.37 -15.20 -3.77
CA VAL A 19 20.52 -14.41 -2.55
C VAL A 19 21.10 -13.06 -2.94
N ALA A 20 20.51 -11.99 -2.41
CA ALA A 20 21.03 -10.64 -2.60
C ALA A 20 22.37 -10.48 -1.88
N GLY A 21 23.31 -9.76 -2.48
CA GLY A 21 24.65 -9.55 -1.91
C GLY A 21 25.71 -10.61 -2.25
N ASP A 22 25.32 -11.79 -2.77
CA ASP A 22 26.29 -12.77 -3.27
C ASP A 22 27.06 -12.23 -4.49
N PRO A 23 28.32 -12.63 -4.72
CA PRO A 23 29.07 -12.17 -5.88
C PRO A 23 28.41 -12.63 -7.19
N LEU A 24 28.42 -11.75 -8.19
CA LEU A 24 27.95 -12.08 -9.54
C LEU A 24 29.09 -12.76 -10.32
N ALA A 25 28.79 -13.91 -10.94
CA ALA A 25 29.67 -14.50 -11.92
C ALA A 25 29.27 -14.09 -13.34
N ARG A 26 30.26 -13.95 -14.21
CA ARG A 26 30.04 -13.66 -15.64
C ARG A 26 29.99 -14.95 -16.44
N ILE A 27 28.90 -15.14 -17.17
CA ILE A 27 28.70 -16.30 -18.05
C ILE A 27 28.29 -15.82 -19.46
N ARG A 28 28.63 -16.61 -20.48
CA ARG A 28 28.13 -16.44 -21.86
C ARG A 28 27.17 -17.56 -22.18
N LEU A 29 25.94 -17.24 -22.59
CA LEU A 29 24.99 -18.26 -23.02
C LEU A 29 25.41 -18.80 -24.39
N ILE A 30 25.50 -20.12 -24.55
CA ILE A 30 25.87 -20.76 -25.83
C ILE A 30 24.61 -21.19 -26.58
N GLU A 31 23.75 -21.98 -25.94
CA GLU A 31 22.56 -22.56 -26.57
C GLU A 31 21.43 -22.78 -25.57
N HIS A 32 20.19 -22.63 -26.04
CA HIS A 32 19.01 -23.03 -25.28
C HIS A 32 18.79 -24.53 -25.48
N ILE A 33 18.61 -25.27 -24.39
CA ILE A 33 18.49 -26.73 -24.44
C ILE A 33 17.02 -27.15 -24.39
N ARG A 34 16.40 -27.03 -23.21
CA ARG A 34 15.00 -27.42 -22.98
C ARG A 34 14.47 -26.77 -21.71
N GLY A 35 13.19 -26.40 -21.72
CA GLY A 35 12.54 -25.81 -20.55
C GLY A 35 13.29 -24.58 -20.06
N ASN A 36 13.74 -24.60 -18.81
CA ASN A 36 14.48 -23.51 -18.19
C ASN A 36 16.01 -23.68 -18.26
N LYS A 37 16.53 -24.75 -18.88
CA LYS A 37 17.96 -25.05 -18.95
C LYS A 37 18.62 -24.39 -20.16
N TRP A 38 19.77 -23.79 -19.92
CA TRP A 38 20.66 -23.17 -20.89
C TRP A 38 22.05 -23.75 -20.74
N LYS A 39 22.77 -23.90 -21.84
CA LYS A 39 24.21 -24.18 -21.79
C LYS A 39 24.95 -22.86 -21.76
N ALA A 40 25.87 -22.71 -20.81
CA ALA A 40 26.62 -21.49 -20.61
C ALA A 40 28.11 -21.79 -20.45
N GLN A 41 28.93 -20.86 -20.93
CA GLN A 41 30.37 -20.85 -20.74
C GLN A 41 30.73 -19.87 -19.64
N TRP A 42 31.53 -20.29 -18.68
CA TRP A 42 32.06 -19.44 -17.63
C TRP A 42 33.19 -18.56 -18.17
N ILE A 43 33.17 -17.27 -17.83
CA ILE A 43 34.19 -16.31 -18.29
C ILE A 43 35.22 -16.05 -17.20
N ASP A 44 34.77 -15.72 -15.98
CA ASP A 44 35.67 -15.20 -14.94
C ASP A 44 36.09 -16.28 -13.91
N THR A 45 35.14 -17.04 -13.35
CA THR A 45 35.43 -17.96 -12.22
C THR A 45 36.12 -19.25 -12.65
N HIS A 46 35.70 -19.83 -13.78
CA HIS A 46 36.28 -21.04 -14.36
C HIS A 46 36.38 -20.88 -15.87
N PRO A 47 37.34 -20.09 -16.37
CA PRO A 47 37.38 -19.67 -17.77
C PRO A 47 37.31 -20.86 -18.74
N GLY A 48 36.31 -20.86 -19.62
CA GLY A 48 36.14 -21.87 -20.65
C GLY A 48 35.34 -23.11 -20.23
N LEU A 49 35.05 -23.29 -18.93
CA LEU A 49 34.15 -24.35 -18.46
C LEU A 49 32.76 -24.16 -19.07
N VAL A 50 32.16 -25.25 -19.55
CA VAL A 50 30.81 -25.25 -20.11
C VAL A 50 29.91 -26.07 -19.18
N ASP A 51 28.82 -25.47 -18.72
CA ASP A 51 27.88 -26.09 -17.80
C ASP A 51 26.43 -25.75 -18.14
N TYR A 52 25.48 -26.45 -17.53
CA TYR A 52 24.06 -26.20 -17.66
C TYR A 52 23.53 -25.35 -16.52
N VAL A 53 23.05 -24.16 -16.86
CA VAL A 53 22.46 -23.21 -15.91
C VAL A 53 20.95 -23.11 -16.12
N THR A 54 20.24 -22.66 -15.08
CA THR A 54 18.80 -22.41 -15.17
C THR A 54 18.50 -20.94 -15.44
N THR A 55 17.37 -20.67 -16.12
CA THR A 55 16.87 -19.31 -16.39
C THR A 55 16.71 -18.51 -15.09
N ALA A 56 16.38 -19.18 -13.97
CA ALA A 56 16.28 -18.55 -12.67
C ALA A 56 17.65 -18.07 -12.14
N GLN A 57 18.77 -18.68 -12.50
CA GLN A 57 20.07 -18.25 -11.98
C GLN A 57 20.66 -17.07 -12.78
N ILE A 58 20.08 -16.77 -13.93
CA ILE A 58 20.46 -15.65 -14.79
C ILE A 58 19.68 -14.41 -14.34
N LEU A 59 20.39 -13.31 -14.12
CA LEU A 59 19.83 -12.09 -13.51
C LEU A 59 19.61 -10.98 -14.52
N VAL A 60 20.71 -10.46 -15.09
CA VAL A 60 20.73 -9.29 -15.99
C VAL A 60 21.82 -9.46 -17.05
N PRO A 61 21.76 -8.74 -18.18
CA PRO A 61 22.88 -8.69 -19.11
C PRO A 61 24.12 -8.19 -18.38
N TRP A 62 25.30 -8.73 -18.70
CA TRP A 62 26.53 -8.35 -18.01
C TRP A 62 26.79 -6.84 -18.11
N LYS A 63 26.38 -6.16 -19.19
CA LYS A 63 26.53 -4.70 -19.32
C LYS A 63 25.83 -3.91 -18.19
N GLU A 64 24.80 -4.45 -17.58
CA GLU A 64 23.99 -3.81 -16.53
C GLU A 64 24.36 -4.26 -15.11
N HIS A 65 25.33 -5.16 -14.94
CA HIS A 65 25.63 -5.77 -13.64
C HIS A 65 25.95 -4.75 -12.54
N LYS A 66 26.65 -3.66 -12.87
CA LYS A 66 27.02 -2.61 -11.90
C LYS A 66 25.78 -1.90 -11.36
N LEU A 67 24.86 -1.53 -12.25
CA LEU A 67 23.61 -0.88 -11.86
C LEU A 67 22.73 -1.83 -11.04
N PHE A 68 22.68 -3.12 -11.40
CA PHE A 68 21.98 -4.14 -10.61
C PHE A 68 22.55 -4.26 -9.19
N LEU A 69 23.88 -4.30 -9.02
CA LEU A 69 24.50 -4.33 -7.70
C LEU A 69 24.22 -3.06 -6.88
N GLN A 70 24.18 -1.92 -7.55
CA GLN A 70 23.81 -0.65 -6.92
C GLN A 70 22.35 -0.69 -6.43
N GLU A 71 21.40 -1.16 -7.24
CA GLU A 71 20.01 -1.34 -6.83
C GLU A 71 19.88 -2.26 -5.61
N GLU A 72 20.60 -3.39 -5.59
CA GLU A 72 20.58 -4.27 -4.42
C GLU A 72 21.09 -3.56 -3.16
N THR A 73 22.12 -2.73 -3.30
CA THR A 73 22.66 -1.91 -2.20
C THR A 73 21.64 -0.87 -1.75
N ASP A 74 20.95 -0.22 -2.68
CA ASP A 74 19.94 0.79 -2.37
C ASP A 74 18.69 0.16 -1.72
N PHE A 75 18.27 -1.03 -2.17
CA PHE A 75 17.23 -1.81 -1.48
C PHE A 75 17.65 -2.21 -0.06
N ALA A 76 18.89 -2.63 0.14
CA ALA A 76 19.39 -2.99 1.47
C ALA A 76 19.33 -1.76 2.41
N ARG A 77 19.81 -0.60 1.94
CA ARG A 77 19.74 0.67 2.68
C ARG A 77 18.31 1.10 2.98
N LEU A 78 17.42 0.98 2.01
CA LEU A 78 16.01 1.35 2.18
C LEU A 78 15.33 0.45 3.23
N ARG A 79 15.61 -0.86 3.23
CA ARG A 79 15.09 -1.80 4.25
C ARG A 79 15.67 -1.53 5.63
N GLU A 80 16.96 -1.25 5.72
CA GLU A 80 17.62 -0.88 6.97
C GLU A 80 17.01 0.39 7.54
N TYR A 81 16.86 1.42 6.70
CA TYR A 81 16.19 2.67 7.07
C TYR A 81 14.76 2.42 7.57
N ASN A 82 13.96 1.64 6.84
CA ASN A 82 12.60 1.29 7.26
C ASN A 82 12.60 0.61 8.64
N SER A 83 13.51 -0.35 8.87
CA SER A 83 13.61 -1.04 10.17
C SER A 83 13.95 -0.10 11.32
N ILE A 84 14.73 0.95 11.07
CA ILE A 84 15.10 1.96 12.07
C ILE A 84 13.95 2.96 12.28
N HIS A 85 13.26 3.34 11.21
CA HIS A 85 12.25 4.40 11.18
C HIS A 85 10.81 3.89 11.34
N GLY A 86 10.63 2.77 12.06
CA GLY A 86 9.33 2.35 12.58
C GLY A 86 8.48 1.50 11.63
N TYR A 87 9.04 1.01 10.51
CA TYR A 87 8.35 -0.03 9.75
C TYR A 87 8.36 -1.34 10.52
N GLU A 88 7.17 -1.83 10.81
CA GLU A 88 6.92 -3.17 11.34
C GLU A 88 5.86 -3.85 10.46
N GLY A 89 6.15 -5.06 9.99
CA GLY A 89 5.34 -5.72 8.96
C GLY A 89 3.91 -6.04 9.41
N SER A 90 3.69 -6.30 10.69
CA SER A 90 2.38 -6.55 11.29
C SER A 90 1.77 -5.32 11.97
N SER A 91 2.36 -4.14 11.78
CA SER A 91 1.84 -2.92 12.38
C SER A 91 0.52 -2.51 11.71
N PRO A 92 -0.49 -2.07 12.49
CA PRO A 92 -1.71 -1.47 11.95
C PRO A 92 -1.45 -0.29 11.01
N VAL A 93 -0.33 0.42 11.17
CA VAL A 93 0.06 1.51 10.27
C VAL A 93 0.44 0.97 8.89
N SER A 94 1.23 -0.11 8.83
CA SER A 94 1.62 -0.74 7.56
C SER A 94 0.40 -1.25 6.79
N GLU A 95 -0.55 -1.88 7.50
CA GLU A 95 -1.83 -2.34 6.95
C GLU A 95 -2.70 -1.16 6.48
N ALA A 96 -2.70 -0.04 7.21
CA ALA A 96 -3.42 1.16 6.81
C ALA A 96 -2.85 1.74 5.50
N LEU A 97 -1.52 1.82 5.39
CA LEU A 97 -0.86 2.29 4.18
C LEU A 97 -1.18 1.42 2.98
N GLN A 98 -1.13 0.10 3.15
CA GLN A 98 -1.47 -0.84 2.08
C GLN A 98 -2.89 -0.57 1.54
N GLN A 99 -3.89 -0.50 2.41
CA GLN A 99 -5.29 -0.25 2.03
C GLN A 99 -5.50 1.13 1.39
N VAL A 100 -4.79 2.16 1.88
CA VAL A 100 -4.84 3.50 1.26
C VAL A 100 -4.33 3.42 -0.17
N PHE A 101 -3.16 2.81 -0.42
CA PHE A 101 -2.59 2.74 -1.76
C PHE A 101 -3.35 1.80 -2.70
N GLU A 102 -3.96 0.73 -2.18
CA GLU A 102 -4.91 -0.10 -2.94
C GLU A 102 -6.14 0.71 -3.39
N SER A 103 -6.57 1.69 -2.59
CA SER A 103 -7.70 2.59 -2.91
C SER A 103 -7.34 3.72 -3.89
N VAL A 104 -6.04 4.00 -4.11
CA VAL A 104 -5.60 5.08 -5.03
C VAL A 104 -5.77 4.67 -6.49
N GLY A 105 -5.45 3.42 -6.84
CA GLY A 105 -5.60 2.86 -8.18
C GLY A 105 -4.39 2.06 -8.69
N GLU A 106 -4.48 1.57 -9.92
CA GLU A 106 -3.47 0.71 -10.56
C GLU A 106 -2.20 1.50 -10.94
N GLY A 107 -1.03 1.08 -10.44
CA GLY A 107 0.27 1.70 -10.78
C GLY A 107 1.02 2.29 -9.59
N ILE A 108 0.41 2.22 -8.42
CA ILE A 108 1.06 2.39 -7.13
C ILE A 108 0.81 1.15 -6.27
N SER A 109 1.82 0.69 -5.56
CA SER A 109 1.68 -0.46 -4.66
C SER A 109 2.57 -0.27 -3.45
N TYR A 110 2.04 -0.54 -2.28
CA TYR A 110 2.81 -0.55 -1.04
C TYR A 110 2.94 -1.98 -0.54
N ASP A 111 4.17 -2.47 -0.43
CA ASP A 111 4.46 -3.82 0.06
C ASP A 111 5.73 -3.82 0.90
N ARG A 112 5.68 -4.53 2.03
CA ARG A 112 6.81 -4.73 2.95
C ARG A 112 7.59 -3.45 3.31
N GLY A 113 6.90 -2.35 3.57
CA GLY A 113 7.56 -1.08 3.92
C GLY A 113 7.95 -0.22 2.74
N ILE A 114 7.79 -0.69 1.50
CA ILE A 114 8.29 -0.03 0.31
C ILE A 114 7.11 0.37 -0.58
N LEU A 115 6.99 1.66 -0.84
CA LEU A 115 6.07 2.17 -1.84
C LEU A 115 6.74 2.11 -3.21
N ARG A 116 6.11 1.41 -4.15
CA ARG A 116 6.55 1.26 -5.54
C ARG A 116 5.60 2.04 -6.44
N THR A 117 6.14 2.91 -7.28
CA THR A 117 5.35 3.73 -8.20
C THR A 117 6.18 4.16 -9.40
N THR A 118 5.58 4.74 -10.42
CA THR A 118 6.31 5.40 -11.52
C THR A 118 6.32 6.90 -11.29
N ARG A 119 7.20 7.63 -12.00
CA ARG A 119 7.23 9.10 -11.92
C ARG A 119 5.88 9.72 -12.30
N ASP A 120 5.20 9.17 -13.31
CA ASP A 120 3.90 9.64 -13.77
C ASP A 120 2.82 9.46 -12.69
N TRP A 121 2.78 8.28 -12.07
CA TRP A 121 1.84 8.01 -10.98
C TRP A 121 2.12 8.82 -9.74
N LEU A 122 3.39 9.02 -9.37
CA LEU A 122 3.77 9.92 -8.28
C LEU A 122 3.32 11.36 -8.55
N ASN A 123 3.45 11.85 -9.78
CA ASN A 123 2.99 13.18 -10.17
C ASN A 123 1.46 13.31 -10.10
N ARG A 124 0.72 12.28 -10.52
CA ARG A 124 -0.76 12.24 -10.39
C ARG A 124 -1.18 12.24 -8.93
N LEU A 125 -0.56 11.40 -8.10
CA LEU A 125 -0.84 11.34 -6.67
C LEU A 125 -0.54 12.69 -6.01
N ARG A 126 0.60 13.30 -6.32
CA ARG A 126 0.96 14.65 -5.85
C ARG A 126 -0.14 15.67 -6.17
N THR A 127 -0.63 15.69 -7.41
CA THR A 127 -1.70 16.61 -7.81
C THR A 127 -2.98 16.39 -7.01
N ARG A 128 -3.37 15.13 -6.77
CA ARG A 128 -4.52 14.77 -5.92
C ARG A 128 -4.31 15.18 -4.46
N CYS A 129 -3.10 15.03 -3.94
CA CYS A 129 -2.73 15.45 -2.59
C CYS A 129 -2.49 16.96 -2.43
N GLN A 130 -2.59 17.75 -3.51
CA GLN A 130 -2.27 19.19 -3.52
C GLN A 130 -0.88 19.52 -2.96
N LEU A 131 0.09 18.62 -3.14
CA LEU A 131 1.46 18.81 -2.66
C LEU A 131 2.30 19.59 -3.70
N PRO A 132 3.28 20.40 -3.25
CA PRO A 132 4.28 20.98 -4.14
C PRO A 132 5.14 19.87 -4.77
N GLU A 133 6.07 20.24 -5.67
CA GLU A 133 6.92 19.27 -6.34
C GLU A 133 7.55 18.27 -5.35
N TYR A 134 7.18 16.99 -5.48
CA TYR A 134 7.59 15.97 -4.53
C TYR A 134 9.03 15.55 -4.82
N THR A 135 9.93 15.97 -3.94
CA THR A 135 11.33 15.58 -4.01
C THR A 135 11.52 14.22 -3.36
N LEU A 136 12.11 13.28 -4.10
CA LEU A 136 12.52 11.99 -3.54
C LEU A 136 13.59 12.24 -2.46
N LYS A 137 13.27 11.92 -1.21
CA LYS A 137 14.23 12.03 -0.11
C LYS A 137 14.99 10.71 0.02
N TRP A 138 16.28 10.76 0.28
CA TRP A 138 17.06 9.57 0.60
C TRP A 138 16.42 8.82 1.79
N PRO A 139 16.32 7.48 1.79
CA PRO A 139 16.92 6.52 0.85
C PRO A 139 16.04 6.12 -0.35
N ALA A 140 15.07 6.95 -0.76
CA ALA A 140 14.31 6.68 -1.98
C ALA A 140 15.21 6.68 -3.22
N PHE A 141 14.94 5.79 -4.17
CA PHE A 141 15.71 5.66 -5.40
C PHE A 141 14.84 5.24 -6.59
N ALA A 142 15.37 5.43 -7.80
CA ALA A 142 14.75 4.96 -9.04
C ALA A 142 15.48 3.70 -9.53
N GLY A 143 14.74 2.63 -9.77
CA GLY A 143 15.25 1.42 -10.42
C GLY A 143 15.48 1.61 -11.92
N ARG A 144 16.19 0.66 -12.51
CA ARG A 144 16.48 0.53 -13.95
C ARG A 144 15.22 0.37 -14.79
N ASP A 145 14.14 -0.12 -14.20
CA ASP A 145 12.82 -0.23 -14.82
C ASP A 145 12.03 1.09 -14.78
N GLY A 146 12.60 2.16 -14.20
CA GLY A 146 11.93 3.45 -14.02
C GLY A 146 10.93 3.45 -12.86
N VAL A 147 10.86 2.38 -12.07
CA VAL A 147 10.04 2.32 -10.86
C VAL A 147 10.78 3.00 -9.72
N LEU A 148 10.08 3.91 -9.06
CA LEU A 148 10.53 4.59 -7.86
C LEU A 148 10.20 3.71 -6.65
N HIS A 149 11.17 3.63 -5.74
CA HIS A 149 11.07 2.94 -4.47
C HIS A 149 11.19 3.98 -3.36
N LEU A 150 10.11 4.18 -2.60
CA LEU A 150 10.07 5.13 -1.50
C LEU A 150 9.98 4.37 -0.16
N PRO A 151 10.65 4.89 0.90
CA PRO A 151 10.60 4.32 2.24
C PRO A 151 9.24 4.53 2.91
N HIS A 152 9.05 3.83 4.03
CA HIS A 152 7.79 3.74 4.77
C HIS A 152 7.28 5.10 5.27
N ASP A 153 8.17 5.94 5.79
CA ASP A 153 7.87 7.27 6.31
C ASP A 153 7.35 8.22 5.20
N GLN A 154 8.00 8.21 4.04
CA GLN A 154 7.59 8.96 2.85
C GLN A 154 6.25 8.45 2.32
N ALA A 155 6.03 7.14 2.32
CA ALA A 155 4.75 6.55 1.98
C ALA A 155 3.65 7.00 2.96
N ALA A 156 3.95 7.08 4.25
CA ALA A 156 3.01 7.55 5.28
C ALA A 156 2.71 9.05 5.20
N GLU A 157 3.67 9.88 4.81
CA GLU A 157 3.44 11.30 4.50
C GLU A 157 2.45 11.43 3.34
N LEU A 158 2.70 10.74 2.22
CA LEU A 158 1.84 10.76 1.03
C LEU A 158 0.43 10.24 1.32
N ALA A 159 0.31 9.11 2.03
CA ALA A 159 -0.97 8.50 2.38
C ALA A 159 -1.83 9.41 3.26
N ARG A 160 -1.22 10.06 4.27
CA ARG A 160 -1.92 11.01 5.14
C ARG A 160 -2.41 12.22 4.37
N SER A 161 -1.57 12.82 3.53
CA SER A 161 -1.98 13.93 2.68
C SER A 161 -3.10 13.54 1.72
N PHE A 162 -3.04 12.34 1.15
CA PHE A 162 -4.10 11.83 0.28
C PHE A 162 -5.42 11.66 1.02
N CYS A 163 -5.41 11.01 2.18
CA CYS A 163 -6.60 10.80 3.01
C CYS A 163 -7.26 12.12 3.43
N MET A 164 -6.47 13.14 3.76
CA MET A 164 -6.99 14.45 4.14
C MET A 164 -7.67 15.20 3.00
N VAL A 165 -7.18 15.07 1.76
CA VAL A 165 -7.71 15.81 0.61
C VAL A 165 -8.82 15.06 -0.10
N GLU A 166 -8.67 13.75 -0.27
CA GLU A 166 -9.63 12.87 -0.95
C GLU A 166 -9.99 11.66 -0.06
N PRO A 167 -10.79 11.84 1.01
CA PRO A 167 -11.12 10.76 1.93
C PRO A 167 -12.07 9.71 1.31
N ALA A 168 -12.95 10.13 0.38
CA ALA A 168 -14.06 9.30 -0.09
C ALA A 168 -13.64 7.96 -0.71
N PRO A 169 -12.65 7.87 -1.63
CA PRO A 169 -12.24 6.59 -2.21
C PRO A 169 -11.74 5.60 -1.14
N VAL A 170 -11.01 6.10 -0.14
CA VAL A 170 -10.44 5.27 0.92
C VAL A 170 -11.52 4.80 1.89
N LEU A 171 -12.36 5.72 2.37
CA LEU A 171 -13.44 5.40 3.32
C LEU A 171 -14.43 4.41 2.73
N ILE A 172 -14.85 4.60 1.47
CA ILE A 172 -15.78 3.68 0.79
C ILE A 172 -15.18 2.27 0.71
N ALA A 173 -13.89 2.15 0.38
CA ALA A 173 -13.22 0.86 0.25
C ALA A 173 -13.15 0.10 1.60
N ILE A 174 -12.76 0.79 2.68
CA ILE A 174 -12.68 0.15 4.01
C ILE A 174 -14.06 -0.18 4.57
N GLU A 175 -15.05 0.70 4.40
CA GLU A 175 -16.42 0.48 4.91
C GLU A 175 -17.12 -0.67 4.18
N ALA A 176 -16.91 -0.79 2.87
CA ALA A 176 -17.41 -1.92 2.10
C ALA A 176 -16.80 -3.24 2.60
N THR A 177 -15.50 -3.26 2.86
CA THR A 177 -14.80 -4.46 3.36
C THR A 177 -15.25 -4.83 4.77
N GLU A 178 -15.30 -3.85 5.68
CA GLU A 178 -15.76 -4.06 7.06
C GLU A 178 -17.20 -4.58 7.10
N ARG A 179 -18.10 -4.00 6.29
CA ARG A 179 -19.49 -4.43 6.21
C ARG A 179 -19.62 -5.85 5.70
N ASN A 180 -18.90 -6.18 4.62
CA ASN A 180 -18.93 -7.53 4.04
C ASN A 180 -18.45 -8.57 5.06
N TRP A 181 -17.30 -8.32 5.70
CA TRP A 181 -16.75 -9.24 6.69
C TRP A 181 -17.65 -9.36 7.93
N SER A 182 -18.27 -8.27 8.38
CA SER A 182 -19.22 -8.30 9.50
C SER A 182 -20.44 -9.16 9.18
N MET A 183 -20.93 -9.11 7.93
CA MET A 183 -22.03 -9.96 7.48
C MET A 183 -21.61 -11.43 7.35
N ASP A 184 -20.40 -11.70 6.86
CA ASP A 184 -19.90 -13.06 6.68
C ASP A 184 -19.59 -13.74 8.01
N VAL A 185 -19.06 -13.01 9.01
CA VAL A 185 -18.84 -13.55 10.37
C VAL A 185 -20.12 -14.09 11.02
N ALA A 186 -21.29 -13.52 10.69
CA ALA A 186 -22.58 -14.00 11.19
C ALA A 186 -23.04 -15.32 10.54
N ARG A 187 -22.34 -15.79 9.50
CA ARG A 187 -22.66 -17.04 8.79
C ARG A 187 -21.85 -18.21 9.39
N PRO A 188 -22.46 -19.40 9.54
CA PRO A 188 -21.72 -20.59 9.98
C PRO A 188 -20.50 -20.89 9.09
N GLY A 189 -19.37 -21.27 9.70
CA GLY A 189 -18.14 -21.66 8.98
C GLY A 189 -17.23 -20.50 8.58
N HIS A 190 -17.57 -19.26 8.95
CA HIS A 190 -16.79 -18.05 8.67
C HIS A 190 -16.13 -17.48 9.94
N GLU A 191 -16.02 -18.26 11.02
CA GLU A 191 -15.46 -17.79 12.30
C GLU A 191 -13.97 -17.41 12.16
N TYR A 192 -13.28 -17.92 11.15
CA TYR A 192 -11.89 -17.55 10.81
C TYR A 192 -11.74 -16.07 10.43
N LEU A 193 -12.82 -15.37 10.07
CA LEU A 193 -12.80 -13.94 9.78
C LEU A 193 -12.75 -13.09 11.05
N ILE A 194 -13.13 -13.61 12.21
CA ILE A 194 -13.12 -12.88 13.48
C ILE A 194 -11.71 -12.34 13.83
N PRO A 195 -10.63 -13.15 13.82
CA PRO A 195 -9.28 -12.63 14.09
C PRO A 195 -8.82 -11.61 13.05
N LEU A 196 -9.17 -11.81 11.77
CA LEU A 196 -8.84 -10.85 10.71
C LEU A 196 -9.57 -9.52 10.94
N LEU A 197 -10.86 -9.55 11.22
CA LEU A 197 -11.65 -8.34 11.50
C LEU A 197 -11.09 -7.58 12.71
N ASN A 198 -10.64 -8.28 13.75
CA ASN A 198 -9.97 -7.66 14.89
C ASN A 198 -8.60 -7.07 14.53
N GLN A 199 -7.81 -7.73 13.66
CA GLN A 199 -6.54 -7.21 13.17
C GLN A 199 -6.74 -5.91 12.35
N TYR A 200 -7.71 -5.90 11.44
CA TYR A 200 -7.95 -4.77 10.53
C TYR A 200 -8.68 -3.59 11.17
N ARG A 201 -9.41 -3.78 12.28
CA ARG A 201 -10.06 -2.68 13.00
C ARG A 201 -9.12 -1.54 13.38
N ALA A 202 -7.90 -1.89 13.82
CA ALA A 202 -6.90 -0.89 14.20
C ALA A 202 -6.43 -0.07 12.98
N SER A 203 -6.24 -0.70 11.82
CA SER A 203 -5.85 0.01 10.60
C SER A 203 -6.99 0.88 10.05
N TRP A 204 -8.23 0.41 10.08
CA TRP A 204 -9.40 1.20 9.69
C TRP A 204 -9.62 2.43 10.58
N ALA A 205 -9.40 2.32 11.88
CA ALA A 205 -9.46 3.47 12.80
C ALA A 205 -8.40 4.53 12.44
N ILE A 206 -7.17 4.10 12.15
CA ILE A 206 -6.10 5.01 11.71
C ILE A 206 -6.49 5.73 10.41
N ILE A 207 -7.06 5.00 9.44
CA ILE A 207 -7.51 5.58 8.17
C ILE A 207 -8.60 6.62 8.40
N ARG A 208 -9.60 6.33 9.23
CA ARG A 208 -10.67 7.28 9.58
C ARG A 208 -10.13 8.54 10.23
N GLN A 209 -9.16 8.38 11.13
CA GLN A 209 -8.46 9.48 11.76
C GLN A 209 -7.74 10.36 10.72
N TRP A 210 -7.01 9.76 9.77
CA TRP A 210 -6.33 10.51 8.71
C TRP A 210 -7.29 11.21 7.75
N CYS A 211 -8.47 10.62 7.51
CA CYS A 211 -9.53 11.22 6.70
C CYS A 211 -10.28 12.35 7.43
N GLY A 212 -10.00 12.59 8.72
CA GLY A 212 -10.75 13.55 9.54
C GLY A 212 -12.20 13.11 9.82
N SER A 213 -12.54 11.84 9.53
CA SER A 213 -13.91 11.32 9.67
C SER A 213 -14.38 11.39 11.12
N ASP A 214 -13.52 11.06 12.08
CA ASP A 214 -13.87 11.09 13.50
C ASP A 214 -14.23 12.50 13.98
N ALA A 215 -13.53 13.53 13.49
CA ALA A 215 -13.85 14.92 13.80
C ALA A 215 -15.16 15.37 13.12
N ALA A 216 -15.40 14.95 11.88
CA ALA A 216 -16.62 15.26 11.15
C ALA A 216 -17.85 14.57 11.78
N VAL A 217 -17.70 13.32 12.24
CA VAL A 217 -18.72 12.57 12.96
C VAL A 217 -19.01 13.25 14.31
N ALA A 218 -17.98 13.60 15.08
CA ALA A 218 -18.17 14.29 16.36
C ALA A 218 -18.90 15.64 16.21
N GLU A 219 -18.55 16.44 15.20
CA GLU A 219 -19.25 17.71 14.95
C GLU A 219 -20.69 17.49 14.47
N ARG A 220 -20.93 16.47 13.65
CA ARG A 220 -22.28 16.09 13.23
C ARG A 220 -23.13 15.66 14.42
N ASP A 221 -22.59 14.83 15.30
CA ASP A 221 -23.30 14.31 16.47
C ASP A 221 -23.61 15.43 17.45
N LYS A 222 -22.66 16.35 17.70
CA LYS A 222 -22.91 17.58 18.45
C LYS A 222 -24.01 18.45 17.83
N ARG A 223 -24.05 18.54 16.49
CA ARG A 223 -25.11 19.29 15.80
C ARG A 223 -26.47 18.60 15.94
N ILE A 224 -26.51 17.27 15.89
CA ILE A 224 -27.70 16.46 16.16
C ILE A 224 -28.21 16.74 17.58
N GLU A 225 -27.33 16.68 18.60
CA GLU A 225 -27.71 16.98 20.00
C GLU A 225 -28.29 18.39 20.16
N ILE A 226 -27.69 19.40 19.52
CA ILE A 226 -28.21 20.78 19.54
C ILE A 226 -29.60 20.85 18.90
N LEU A 227 -29.79 20.19 17.75
CA LEU A 227 -31.08 20.16 17.07
C LEU A 227 -32.14 19.43 17.90
N GLU A 228 -31.80 18.29 18.50
CA GLU A 228 -32.69 17.56 19.40
C GLU A 228 -33.11 18.42 20.58
N ARG A 229 -32.17 19.14 21.20
CA ARG A 229 -32.47 20.09 22.27
C ARG A 229 -33.42 21.19 21.82
N LEU A 230 -33.19 21.80 20.65
CA LEU A 230 -34.08 22.83 20.11
C LEU A 230 -35.50 22.31 19.86
N VAL A 231 -35.63 21.06 19.39
CA VAL A 231 -36.96 20.46 19.21
C VAL A 231 -37.63 20.22 20.55
N TRP A 232 -36.91 19.76 21.57
CA TRP A 232 -37.44 19.64 22.94
C TRP A 232 -37.87 20.98 23.54
N ASP A 233 -37.07 22.03 23.36
CA ASP A 233 -37.40 23.38 23.80
C ASP A 233 -38.66 23.91 23.08
N ALA A 234 -38.80 23.61 21.78
CA ALA A 234 -40.00 23.96 21.01
C ALA A 234 -41.25 23.20 21.49
N ILE A 235 -41.13 21.89 21.79
CA ILE A 235 -42.21 21.10 22.39
C ILE A 235 -42.66 21.74 23.70
N TYR A 236 -41.72 22.12 24.56
CA TYR A 236 -42.03 22.76 25.84
C TYR A 236 -42.70 24.14 25.65
N ALA A 237 -42.25 24.94 24.68
CA ALA A 237 -42.87 26.22 24.36
C ALA A 237 -44.30 26.06 23.85
N LEU A 238 -44.57 25.06 23.00
CA LEU A 238 -45.93 24.75 22.50
C LEU A 238 -46.87 24.30 23.63
N GLN A 239 -46.38 23.45 24.55
CA GLN A 239 -47.15 23.07 25.74
C GLN A 239 -47.48 24.28 26.62
N LYS A 240 -46.50 25.17 26.84
CA LYS A 240 -46.71 26.40 27.61
C LYS A 240 -47.72 27.34 26.94
N ALA A 241 -47.82 27.31 25.61
CA ALA A 241 -48.79 28.06 24.84
C ALA A 241 -50.17 27.37 24.72
N GLY A 242 -50.35 26.18 25.29
CA GLY A 242 -51.60 25.40 25.24
C GLY A 242 -51.83 24.63 23.92
N LEU A 243 -50.80 24.51 23.07
CA LEU A 243 -50.85 23.80 21.79
C LEU A 243 -50.43 22.32 21.96
N ASP A 244 -51.10 21.61 22.87
CA ASP A 244 -50.69 20.26 23.28
C ASP A 244 -50.77 19.21 22.17
N SER A 245 -51.70 19.38 21.23
CA SER A 245 -51.83 18.48 20.08
C SER A 245 -50.64 18.56 19.13
N GLU A 246 -50.07 19.75 18.93
CA GLU A 246 -48.91 20.00 18.09
C GLU A 246 -47.62 19.55 18.78
N ALA A 247 -47.50 19.81 20.08
CA ALA A 247 -46.42 19.29 20.92
C ALA A 247 -46.37 17.75 20.92
N ALA A 248 -47.53 17.08 21.06
CA ALA A 248 -47.63 15.63 21.02
C ALA A 248 -47.26 15.04 19.66
N ARG A 249 -47.58 15.74 18.56
CA ARG A 249 -47.19 15.33 17.20
C ARG A 249 -45.67 15.39 17.00
N LEU A 250 -45.03 16.47 17.43
CA LEU A 250 -43.56 16.59 17.36
C LEU A 250 -42.86 15.53 18.21
N ARG A 251 -43.35 15.29 19.42
CA ARG A 251 -42.80 14.28 20.33
C ARG A 251 -42.81 12.87 19.74
N ARG A 252 -43.95 12.45 19.16
CA ARG A 252 -44.05 11.14 18.48
C ARG A 252 -43.08 11.00 17.32
N THR A 253 -42.79 12.09 16.61
CA THR A 253 -41.89 12.08 15.46
C THR A 253 -40.44 11.85 15.90
N ILE A 254 -40.04 12.40 17.04
CA ILE A 254 -38.71 12.17 17.63
C ILE A 254 -38.59 10.74 18.18
N GLU A 255 -39.60 10.25 18.89
CA GLU A 255 -39.60 8.91 19.50
C GLU A 255 -39.72 7.77 18.48
N SER A 256 -40.14 8.06 17.24
CA SER A 256 -40.24 7.07 16.15
C SER A 256 -38.94 6.82 15.38
N ARG A 257 -37.82 7.45 15.79
CA ARG A 257 -36.51 7.36 15.15
C ARG A 257 -35.57 6.47 15.95
#